data_AF-A0A3P6C9H9-F1
#
_entry.id   AF-A0A3P6C9H9-F1
#
_cell.length_a   1.000
_cell.length_b   1.000
_cell.length_c   1.000
_cell.angle_alpha   90.00
_cell.angle_beta   90.00
_cell.angle_gamma   90.00
#
_symmetry.space_group_name_H-M   'P 1'
#
loop_
_entity.id
_entity.type
_entity.pdbx_description
1 polymer ?
#
loop_
_entity_poly.entity_id
_entity_poly.type
_entity_poly.pdbx_seq_one_letter_code
_entity_poly.pdbx_strand_id
1 'polypeptide(L)'
;MLTRMKKYEVAPVELLASKISVWWDITSCPVPKGYNPRLVRRSIESKLKKTGYSGRLTITALGNLKDIPDEVLRAYSSTGIVLKHDPFINLLILKEV
;
A
#
# COMPACT_ATOMS: atom_id res chain seq x y z
N MET A 1 7.29 18.56 13.43
CA MET A 1 7.72 17.52 14.39
C MET A 1 7.21 16.19 13.87
N LEU A 2 8.00 15.49 13.03
CA LEU A 2 7.62 14.17 12.54
C LEU A 2 7.86 13.19 13.69
N THR A 3 6.79 12.73 14.32
CA THR A 3 6.84 11.68 15.33
C THR A 3 7.31 10.39 14.66
N ARG A 4 8.33 9.75 15.25
CA ARG A 4 8.85 8.46 14.79
C ARG A 4 7.70 7.45 14.65
N MET A 5 7.57 6.83 13.48
CA MET A 5 6.58 5.78 13.26
C MET A 5 6.84 4.63 14.24
N LYS A 6 5.82 4.27 15.01
CA LYS A 6 5.87 3.11 15.89
C LYS A 6 5.56 1.86 15.08
N LYS A 7 6.36 0.81 15.27
CA LYS A 7 6.17 -0.49 14.61
C LYS A 7 5.40 -1.42 15.55
N TYR A 8 4.32 -2.02 15.03
CA TYR A 8 3.49 -2.98 15.74
C TYR A 8 3.20 -4.16 14.81
N GLU A 9 3.34 -5.39 15.32
CA GLU A 9 3.02 -6.61 14.56
C GLU A 9 1.56 -7.03 14.72
N VAL A 10 1.00 -6.77 15.90
CA VAL A 10 -0.42 -6.91 16.24
C VAL A 10 -0.93 -5.55 16.70
N ALA A 11 -2.15 -5.20 16.32
CA ALA A 11 -2.79 -3.95 16.68
C ALA A 11 -2.96 -3.84 18.21
N PRO A 12 -2.45 -2.77 18.84
CA PRO A 12 -2.87 -2.38 20.17
C PRO A 12 -4.38 -2.19 20.25
N VAL A 13 -4.97 -2.41 21.43
CA VAL A 13 -6.43 -2.34 21.65
C VAL A 13 -6.99 -0.99 21.21
N GLU A 14 -6.26 0.08 21.45
CA GLU A 14 -6.61 1.45 21.08
C GLU A 14 -6.61 1.70 19.56
N LEU A 15 -5.99 0.83 18.75
CA LEU A 15 -5.89 0.97 17.29
C LEU A 15 -6.80 0.01 16.50
N LEU A 16 -7.52 -0.90 17.14
CA LEU A 16 -8.29 -1.96 16.47
C LEU A 16 -9.27 -1.44 15.40
N ALA A 17 -9.94 -0.31 15.68
CA ALA A 17 -10.91 0.33 14.79
C ALA A 17 -10.39 1.60 14.10
N SER A 18 -9.09 1.91 14.25
CA SER A 18 -8.49 3.11 13.65
C SER A 18 -8.50 3.05 12.12
N LYS A 19 -8.59 4.22 11.47
CA LYS A 19 -8.43 4.32 10.02
C LYS A 19 -7.04 3.82 9.62
N ILE A 20 -6.98 3.05 8.54
CA ILE A 20 -5.75 2.43 8.07
C ILE A 20 -5.38 3.05 6.72
N SER A 21 -4.14 3.53 6.62
CA SER A 21 -3.57 4.03 5.37
C SER A 21 -2.35 3.20 5.02
N VAL A 22 -2.39 2.53 3.87
CA VAL A 22 -1.24 1.80 3.31
C VAL A 22 -0.66 2.62 2.17
N TRP A 23 0.64 2.88 2.24
CA TRP A 23 1.42 3.54 1.21
C TRP A 23 2.35 2.49 0.60
N TRP A 24 2.20 2.25 -0.69
CA TRP A 24 2.89 1.18 -1.39
C TRP A 24 3.66 1.75 -2.58
N ASP A 25 4.98 1.63 -2.56
CA ASP A 25 5.81 1.92 -3.71
C ASP A 25 5.76 0.75 -4.70
N ILE A 26 5.01 0.94 -5.78
CA ILE A 26 4.82 -0.08 -6.83
C ILE A 26 6.03 -0.17 -7.78
N THR A 27 6.97 0.77 -7.69
CA THR A 27 8.19 0.79 -8.49
C THR A 27 9.23 -0.14 -7.88
N SER A 28 9.50 0.00 -6.57
CA SER A 28 10.46 -0.84 -5.86
C SER A 28 9.89 -2.19 -5.43
N CYS A 29 8.58 -2.25 -5.14
CA CYS A 29 7.88 -3.46 -4.71
C CYS A 29 6.73 -3.84 -5.65
N PRO A 30 6.97 -4.18 -6.93
CA PRO A 30 5.91 -4.55 -7.86
C PRO A 30 5.30 -5.92 -7.50
N VAL A 31 4.10 -6.19 -8.03
CA VAL A 31 3.52 -7.54 -7.97
C VAL A 31 4.37 -8.49 -8.84
N PRO A 32 4.80 -9.65 -8.33
CA PRO A 32 5.60 -10.59 -9.11
C PRO A 32 4.87 -11.09 -10.36
N LYS A 33 5.63 -11.42 -11.40
CA LYS A 33 5.09 -11.96 -12.65
C LYS A 33 4.28 -13.24 -12.39
N GLY A 34 3.13 -13.37 -13.05
CA GLY A 34 2.23 -14.51 -12.89
C GLY A 34 1.22 -14.38 -11.75
N TYR A 35 1.32 -13.35 -10.91
CA TYR A 35 0.32 -13.06 -9.87
C TYR A 35 -0.71 -12.05 -10.36
N ASN A 36 -1.96 -12.24 -9.95
CA ASN A 36 -3.07 -11.34 -10.31
C ASN A 36 -3.00 -10.04 -9.48
N PRO A 37 -2.78 -8.86 -10.11
CA PRO A 37 -2.69 -7.58 -9.40
C PRO A 37 -3.98 -7.21 -8.64
N ARG A 38 -5.14 -7.76 -9.06
CA ARG A 38 -6.44 -7.55 -8.40
C ARG A 38 -6.51 -8.17 -7.00
N LEU A 39 -5.60 -9.09 -6.67
CA LEU A 39 -5.60 -9.75 -5.35
C LEU A 39 -4.87 -8.94 -4.28
N VAL A 40 -4.06 -7.93 -4.66
CA VAL A 40 -3.24 -7.16 -3.71
C VAL A 40 -4.06 -6.57 -2.58
N ARG A 41 -5.15 -5.85 -2.90
CA ARG A 41 -6.02 -5.24 -1.88
C ARG A 41 -6.56 -6.28 -0.91
N ARG A 42 -7.11 -7.38 -1.44
CA ARG A 42 -7.69 -8.45 -0.62
C ARG A 42 -6.64 -9.09 0.28
N SER A 43 -5.44 -9.32 -0.22
CA SER A 43 -4.34 -9.90 0.56
C SER A 43 -3.90 -8.98 1.69
N ILE A 44 -3.74 -7.68 1.42
CA ILE A 44 -3.41 -6.67 2.44
C ILE A 44 -4.50 -6.59 3.50
N GLU A 45 -5.77 -6.48 3.07
CA GLU A 45 -6.91 -6.40 3.98
C GLU A 45 -7.03 -7.65 4.87
N SER A 46 -6.83 -8.84 4.30
CA SER A 46 -6.85 -10.09 5.05
C SER A 46 -5.74 -10.13 6.10
N LYS A 47 -4.52 -9.70 5.75
CA LYS A 47 -3.40 -9.66 6.70
C LYS A 47 -3.66 -8.66 7.83
N LEU A 48 -4.16 -7.47 7.52
CA LEU A 48 -4.51 -6.43 8.52
C LEU A 48 -5.58 -6.92 9.49
N LYS A 49 -6.65 -7.55 8.98
CA LYS A 49 -7.72 -8.12 9.82
C LYS A 49 -7.18 -9.19 10.76
N LYS A 50 -6.30 -10.08 10.28
CA LYS A 50 -5.66 -11.12 11.11
C LYS A 50 -4.78 -10.55 12.22
N THR A 51 -4.25 -9.34 12.06
CA THR A 51 -3.45 -8.66 13.07
C THR A 51 -4.25 -7.66 13.91
N GLY A 52 -5.58 -7.64 13.80
CA GLY A 52 -6.47 -6.81 14.61
C GLY A 52 -6.78 -5.43 14.03
N TYR A 53 -6.20 -5.05 12.90
CA TYR A 53 -6.52 -3.80 12.21
C TYR A 53 -7.77 -3.98 11.35
N SER A 54 -8.90 -3.54 11.87
CA SER A 54 -10.23 -3.76 11.26
C SER A 54 -10.92 -2.49 10.75
N GLY A 55 -10.33 -1.31 10.99
CA GLY A 55 -10.89 -0.04 10.55
C GLY A 55 -10.85 0.18 9.03
N ARG A 56 -11.37 1.32 8.59
CA ARG A 56 -11.48 1.67 7.16
C ARG A 56 -10.11 1.72 6.50
N LEU A 57 -9.92 0.92 5.45
CA LEU A 57 -8.68 0.78 4.70
C LEU A 57 -8.64 1.64 3.43
N THR A 58 -7.65 2.52 3.35
CA THR A 58 -7.24 3.24 2.15
C THR A 58 -5.85 2.75 1.73
N ILE A 59 -5.71 2.34 0.46
CA ILE A 59 -4.42 1.93 -0.11
C ILE A 59 -4.06 2.92 -1.20
N THR A 60 -2.88 3.53 -1.08
CA THR A 60 -2.29 4.43 -2.08
C THR A 60 -1.04 3.78 -2.64
N ALA A 61 -1.08 3.44 -3.92
CA ALA A 61 0.04 2.96 -4.69
C ALA A 61 0.72 4.14 -5.39
N LEU A 62 2.03 4.27 -5.22
CA LEU A 62 2.83 5.36 -5.73
C LEU A 62 3.97 4.84 -6.59
N GLY A 63 4.21 5.48 -7.72
CA GLY A 63 5.33 5.12 -8.58
C GLY A 63 5.32 5.84 -9.91
N ASN A 64 6.34 5.56 -10.73
CA ASN A 64 6.35 6.00 -12.10
C ASN A 64 5.35 5.17 -12.93
N LEU A 65 4.08 5.60 -12.94
CA LEU A 65 3.02 4.89 -13.66
C LEU A 65 3.30 4.67 -15.15
N LYS A 66 4.20 5.45 -15.78
CA LYS A 66 4.56 5.27 -17.19
C LYS A 66 5.36 3.99 -17.44
N ASP A 67 6.02 3.45 -16.42
CA ASP A 67 6.84 2.25 -16.52
C ASP A 67 6.02 0.97 -16.25
N ILE A 68 4.74 1.12 -15.93
CA ILE A 68 3.86 0.02 -15.52
C ILE A 68 2.79 -0.20 -16.59
N PRO A 69 2.57 -1.45 -17.05
CA PRO A 69 1.55 -1.72 -18.06
C PRO A 69 0.16 -1.24 -17.63
N ASP A 70 -0.57 -0.58 -18.53
CA ASP A 70 -1.90 -0.05 -18.25
C ASP A 70 -2.88 -1.10 -17.73
N GLU A 71 -2.77 -2.36 -18.18
CA GLU A 71 -3.59 -3.46 -17.69
C GLU A 71 -3.41 -3.68 -16.18
N VAL A 72 -2.17 -3.58 -15.70
CA VAL A 72 -1.82 -3.72 -14.29
C VAL A 72 -2.35 -2.51 -13.49
N LEU A 73 -2.22 -1.30 -14.02
CA LEU A 73 -2.78 -0.09 -13.40
C LEU A 73 -4.31 -0.16 -13.30
N ARG A 74 -4.99 -0.57 -14.39
CA ARG A 74 -6.44 -0.80 -14.39
C ARG A 74 -6.84 -1.87 -13.38
N ALA A 75 -6.06 -2.95 -13.27
CA ALA A 75 -6.29 -3.99 -12.28
C ALA A 75 -6.24 -3.43 -10.85
N TYR A 76 -5.24 -2.61 -10.51
CA TYR A 76 -5.18 -1.94 -9.20
C TYR A 76 -6.38 -1.01 -8.98
N SER A 77 -6.63 -0.09 -9.92
CA SER A 77 -7.70 0.91 -9.81
C SER A 77 -9.08 0.25 -9.68
N SER A 78 -9.33 -0.86 -10.37
CA SER A 78 -10.60 -1.61 -10.29
C SER A 78 -10.90 -2.17 -8.90
N THR A 79 -9.89 -2.30 -8.04
CA THR A 79 -10.06 -2.74 -6.65
C THR A 79 -10.20 -1.57 -5.67
N GLY A 80 -10.18 -0.33 -6.16
CA GLY A 80 -10.19 0.87 -5.32
C GLY A 80 -8.83 1.18 -4.68
N ILE A 81 -7.72 0.66 -5.22
CA ILE A 81 -6.37 1.17 -4.91
C ILE A 81 -6.22 2.50 -5.63
N VAL A 82 -5.82 3.54 -4.89
CA VAL A 82 -5.56 4.87 -5.44
C VAL A 82 -4.17 4.86 -6.06
N LEU A 83 -4.06 5.18 -7.34
CA LEU A 83 -2.79 5.31 -8.05
C LEU A 83 -2.34 6.77 -8.03
N LYS A 84 -1.10 7.01 -7.64
CA LYS A 84 -0.46 8.33 -7.70
C LYS A 84 0.81 8.24 -8.52
N HIS A 85 0.88 9.06 -9.57
CA HIS A 85 2.09 9.20 -10.36
C HIS A 85 3.11 10.03 -9.58
N ASP A 86 4.23 9.40 -9.26
CA ASP A 86 5.37 10.05 -8.64
C ASP A 86 6.65 9.52 -9.33
N PRO A 87 7.22 10.27 -10.29
CA PRO A 87 8.43 9.86 -11.00
C PRO A 87 9.69 9.95 -10.11
N PHE A 88 9.58 10.50 -8.89
CA PHE A 88 10.69 10.74 -7.98
C PHE A 88 10.55 9.97 -6.67
N ILE A 89 9.61 9.02 -6.55
CA ILE A 89 9.36 8.34 -5.27
C ILE A 89 10.60 7.66 -4.68
N ASN A 90 11.48 7.14 -5.55
CA ASN A 90 12.76 6.56 -5.14
C ASN A 90 13.68 7.58 -4.44
N LEU A 91 13.53 8.88 -4.69
CA LEU A 91 14.27 9.96 -4.02
C LEU A 91 13.68 10.34 -2.66
N LEU A 92 12.40 10.03 -2.41
CA LEU A 92 11.71 10.35 -1.15
C LEU A 92 11.86 9.24 -0.12
N ILE A 93 11.82 7.97 -0.51
CA ILE A 93 11.94 6.84 0.43
C ILE A 93 13.40 6.65 0.89
N LEU A 94 14.40 6.94 0.05
CA LEU A 94 15.82 6.89 0.43
C LEU A 94 16.24 7.97 1.45
N LYS A 95 15.35 8.87 1.87
CA LYS A 95 15.61 9.83 2.95
C LYS A 95 15.14 9.37 4.33
N GLU A 96 14.44 8.24 4.42
CA GLU A 96 13.84 7.75 5.67
C GLU A 96 14.23 6.30 6.03
N VAL A 97 15.36 5.80 5.51
CA VAL A 97 16.01 4.56 5.99
C VAL A 97 17.27 4.89 6.77
#